data_AF-A0A936X0H6-F1
#
_entry.id   AF-A0A936X0H6-F1
#
_cell.length_a   1.000
_cell.length_b   1.000
_cell.length_c   1.000
_cell.angle_alpha   90.00
_cell.angle_beta   90.00
_cell.angle_gamma   90.00
#
_symmetry.space_group_name_H-M   'P 1'
#
loop_
_entity.id
_entity.type
_entity.pdbx_description
1 polymer ?
#
loop_
_entity_poly.entity_id
_entity_poly.type
_entity_poly.pdbx_seq_one_letter_code
_entity_poly.pdbx_strand_id
1 'polypeptide(L)'
;MMVIEEPGIQPGLLAEHLQLTPSTITRLIEKMEEKKLVVRTTEGKTTNVYPTPKGKEMLPQLKDCLKDFYTQYTSILGKEESAKLVQTIGKFADKL
;
A
#
# COMPACT_ATOMS: atom_id res chain seq x y z
N MET A 1 -4.49 0.34 1.88
CA MET A 1 -4.34 1.25 0.73
C MET A 1 -3.96 2.64 1.25
N MET A 2 -2.74 2.78 1.78
CA MET A 2 -2.40 3.79 2.80
C MET A 2 -2.69 5.25 2.44
N VAL A 3 -2.18 5.77 1.31
CA VAL A 3 -2.40 7.19 0.94
C VAL A 3 -3.88 7.53 0.73
N ILE A 4 -4.71 6.55 0.37
CA ILE A 4 -6.17 6.73 0.24
C ILE A 4 -6.85 6.74 1.61
N GLU A 5 -6.39 5.88 2.53
CA GLU A 5 -6.92 5.75 3.89
C GLU A 5 -6.47 6.90 4.81
N GLU A 6 -5.25 7.38 4.61
CA GLU A 6 -4.63 8.49 5.33
C GLU A 6 -4.08 9.55 4.35
N PRO A 7 -4.95 10.38 3.76
CA PRO A 7 -4.53 11.48 2.91
C PRO A 7 -3.65 12.47 3.67
N GLY A 8 -2.48 12.79 3.12
CA GLY A 8 -1.51 13.69 3.73
C GLY A 8 -0.41 12.98 4.51
N ILE A 9 -0.36 11.64 4.48
CA ILE A 9 0.73 10.87 5.07
C ILE A 9 2.10 11.32 4.53
N GLN A 10 3.08 11.35 5.42
CA GLN A 10 4.44 11.76 5.08
C GLN A 10 5.20 10.63 4.35
N PRO A 11 6.09 10.96 3.39
CA PRO A 11 6.92 9.97 2.72
C PRO A 11 7.78 9.11 3.66
N GLY A 12 8.21 9.68 4.79
CA GLY A 12 8.97 8.94 5.81
C GLY A 12 8.15 7.80 6.43
N LEU A 13 6.91 8.09 6.85
CA LEU A 13 5.99 7.09 7.38
C LEU A 13 5.64 6.03 6.32
N LEU A 14 5.43 6.44 5.06
CA LEU A 14 5.25 5.48 3.96
C LEU A 14 6.47 4.57 3.80
N ALA A 15 7.69 5.10 3.96
CA ALA A 15 8.91 4.31 3.89
C ALA A 15 8.96 3.26 5.00
N GLU A 16 8.65 3.66 6.23
CA GLU A 16 8.61 2.77 7.39
C GLU A 16 7.55 1.66 7.23
N HIS A 17 6.30 2.03 6.91
CA HIS A 17 5.22 1.07 6.73
C HIS A 17 5.44 0.09 5.57
N LEU A 18 6.14 0.52 4.51
CA LEU A 18 6.47 -0.33 3.37
C LEU A 18 7.84 -1.02 3.51
N GLN A 19 8.57 -0.78 4.60
CA GLN A 19 9.94 -1.26 4.82
C GLN A 19 10.88 -0.89 3.64
N LEU A 20 10.75 0.33 3.12
CA LEU A 20 11.53 0.86 2.00
C LEU A 20 12.55 1.89 2.48
N THR A 21 13.65 2.01 1.74
CA THR A 21 14.62 3.10 1.97
C THR A 21 14.03 4.45 1.53
N PRO A 22 14.48 5.59 2.12
CA PRO A 22 14.04 6.93 1.74
C PRO A 22 14.20 7.23 0.23
N SER A 23 15.28 6.73 -0.38
CA SER A 23 15.51 6.89 -1.83
C SER A 23 14.51 6.11 -2.68
N THR A 24 14.04 4.96 -2.20
CA THR A 24 13.10 4.09 -2.92
C THR A 24 11.68 4.62 -2.82
N ILE A 25 11.25 5.08 -1.64
CA ILE A 25 9.91 5.67 -1.50
C ILE A 25 9.78 6.96 -2.31
N THR A 26 10.84 7.77 -2.38
CA THR A 26 10.85 9.00 -3.18
C THR A 26 10.63 8.69 -4.66
N ARG A 27 11.40 7.75 -5.22
CA ARG A 27 11.25 7.29 -6.61
C ARG A 27 9.90 6.62 -6.87
N LEU A 28 9.34 5.92 -5.89
CA LEU A 28 8.01 5.32 -6.00
C LEU A 28 6.94 6.40 -6.10
N ILE A 29 6.96 7.40 -5.21
CA ILE A 29 6.01 8.51 -5.22
C ILE A 29 6.10 9.29 -6.53
N GLU A 30 7.32 9.58 -7.02
CA GLU A 30 7.53 10.24 -8.33
C GLU A 30 6.81 9.50 -9.47
N LYS A 31 6.99 8.16 -9.57
CA LYS A 31 6.29 7.34 -10.57
C LYS A 31 4.77 7.34 -10.40
N MET A 32 4.27 7.46 -9.16
CA MET A 32 2.84 7.56 -8.90
C MET A 32 2.27 8.93 -9.29
N GLU A 33 3.04 10.00 -9.11
CA GLU A 33 2.72 11.36 -9.58
C GLU A 33 2.71 11.44 -11.10
N GLU A 34 3.70 10.85 -11.78
CA GLU A 34 3.73 10.73 -13.26
C GLU A 34 2.46 10.06 -13.81
N LYS A 35 1.95 9.05 -13.09
CA LYS A 35 0.71 8.36 -13.41
C LYS A 35 -0.55 9.14 -12.99
N LYS A 36 -0.41 10.30 -12.37
CA LYS A 36 -1.47 11.15 -11.81
C LYS A 36 -2.32 10.41 -10.77
N LEU A 37 -1.69 9.58 -9.94
CA LEU A 37 -2.38 8.82 -8.89
C LEU A 37 -2.30 9.52 -7.53
N VAL A 38 -1.18 10.17 -7.26
CA VAL A 38 -0.94 10.95 -6.04
C VAL A 38 -0.38 12.32 -6.40
N VAL A 39 -0.34 13.21 -5.41
CA VAL A 39 0.31 14.53 -5.48
C VAL A 39 1.04 14.79 -4.17
N ARG A 40 2.26 15.34 -4.24
CA ARG A 40 2.97 15.87 -3.08
C ARG A 40 2.69 17.35 -2.90
N THR A 41 2.45 17.74 -1.65
CA THR A 41 2.40 19.14 -1.23
C THR A 41 3.49 19.38 -0.20
N THR A 42 4.31 20.41 -0.41
CA THR A 42 5.33 20.82 0.55
C THR A 42 4.90 22.12 1.21
N GLU A 43 4.75 22.09 2.54
CA GLU A 43 4.42 23.24 3.38
C GLU A 43 5.59 23.48 4.34
N GLY A 44 6.39 24.51 4.04
CA GLY A 44 7.60 24.81 4.80
C GLY A 44 8.63 23.68 4.72
N LYS A 45 8.88 22.98 5.84
CA LYS A 45 9.81 21.84 5.92
C LYS A 45 9.12 20.47 5.81
N THR A 46 7.79 20.45 5.72
CA THR A 46 7.00 19.21 5.74
C THR A 46 6.50 18.89 4.34
N THR A 47 6.64 17.63 3.92
CA THR A 47 6.10 17.12 2.66
C THR A 47 5.04 16.07 2.95
N ASN A 48 3.86 16.23 2.37
CA ASN A 48 2.70 15.38 2.55
C ASN A 48 2.26 14.79 1.20
N VAL A 49 1.78 13.55 1.20
CA VAL A 49 1.31 12.86 -0.01
C VAL A 49 -0.21 12.69 0.03
N TYR A 50 -0.89 13.16 -1.01
CA TYR A 50 -2.34 13.07 -1.14
C TYR A 50 -2.76 12.22 -2.35
N PRO A 51 -3.86 11.47 -2.26
CA PRO A 51 -4.43 10.75 -3.39
C PRO A 51 -5.18 11.74 -4.30
N THR A 52 -5.00 11.60 -5.61
CA THR A 52 -5.82 12.31 -6.59
C THR A 52 -7.20 11.64 -6.74
N PRO A 53 -8.19 12.29 -7.38
CA PRO A 53 -9.46 11.63 -7.74
C PRO A 53 -9.24 10.32 -8.52
N LYS A 54 -8.36 10.35 -9.54
CA LYS A 54 -7.97 9.17 -10.31
C LYS A 54 -7.38 8.06 -9.44
N GLY A 55 -6.54 8.42 -8.45
CA GLY A 55 -6.00 7.47 -7.49
C GLY A 55 -7.08 6.81 -6.62
N LYS A 56 -8.08 7.58 -6.19
CA LYS A 56 -9.22 7.04 -5.41
C LYS A 56 -10.11 6.13 -6.25
N GLU A 57 -10.31 6.45 -7.53
CA GLU A 57 -11.09 5.64 -8.48
C GLU A 57 -10.49 4.25 -8.72
N MET A 58 -9.19 4.04 -8.46
CA MET A 58 -8.57 2.71 -8.54
C MET A 58 -8.92 1.81 -7.36
N LEU A 59 -9.45 2.35 -6.25
CA LEU A 59 -9.68 1.59 -5.03
C LEU A 59 -10.61 0.37 -5.22
N PRO A 60 -11.73 0.45 -5.95
CA PRO A 60 -12.59 -0.70 -6.20
C PRO A 60 -11.86 -1.81 -6.95
N GLN A 61 -11.15 -1.46 -8.03
CA GLN A 61 -10.39 -2.43 -8.84
C GLN A 61 -9.29 -3.12 -8.01
N LEU A 62 -8.60 -2.38 -7.14
CA LEU A 62 -7.60 -2.96 -6.24
C LEU A 62 -8.22 -3.95 -5.24
N LYS A 63 -9.42 -3.64 -4.72
CA LYS A 63 -10.15 -4.54 -3.82
C LYS A 63 -10.61 -5.80 -4.54
N ASP A 64 -11.06 -5.68 -5.79
CA ASP A 64 -11.46 -6.83 -6.60
C ASP A 64 -10.26 -7.73 -6.89
N CYS A 65 -9.11 -7.18 -7.31
CA CYS A 65 -7.88 -7.95 -7.49
C CYS A 65 -7.45 -8.69 -6.21
N LEU A 66 -7.56 -8.05 -5.04
CA LEU A 66 -7.23 -8.69 -3.76
C LEU A 66 -8.21 -9.83 -3.42
N LYS A 67 -9.50 -9.62 -3.67
CA LYS A 67 -10.54 -10.63 -3.47
C LYS A 67 -10.34 -11.83 -4.41
N ASP A 68 -9.99 -11.57 -5.67
CA ASP A 68 -9.72 -12.61 -6.65
C ASP A 68 -8.49 -13.42 -6.27
N PHE A 69 -7.40 -12.76 -5.88
CA PHE A 69 -6.22 -13.42 -5.35
C PHE A 69 -6.58 -14.30 -4.14
N TYR A 70 -7.33 -13.76 -3.18
CA TYR A 70 -7.80 -14.49 -2.00
C TYR A 70 -8.61 -15.73 -2.38
N THR A 71 -9.55 -15.57 -3.30
CA THR A 71 -10.42 -16.67 -3.74
C THR A 71 -9.61 -17.77 -4.42
N GLN A 72 -8.65 -17.41 -5.26
CA GLN A 72 -7.81 -18.37 -5.98
C GLN A 72 -6.94 -19.19 -5.02
N TYR A 73 -6.19 -18.53 -4.13
CA TYR A 73 -5.27 -19.27 -3.26
C TYR A 73 -6.03 -20.10 -2.22
N THR A 74 -7.16 -19.61 -1.71
CA THR A 74 -8.01 -20.38 -0.77
C THR A 74 -8.71 -21.55 -1.44
N SER A 75 -8.99 -21.48 -2.74
CA SER A 75 -9.50 -22.62 -3.50
C SER A 75 -8.47 -23.73 -3.68
N ILE A 76 -7.17 -23.42 -3.65
CA ILE A 76 -6.09 -24.40 -3.83
C ILE A 76 -5.70 -25.03 -2.49
N LEU A 77 -5.52 -24.20 -1.45
CA LEU A 77 -5.03 -24.65 -0.14
C LEU A 77 -6.15 -25.06 0.82
N GLY A 78 -7.39 -24.65 0.55
CA GLY A 78 -8.48 -24.70 1.53
C GLY A 78 -8.44 -23.50 2.48
N LYS A 79 -9.61 -23.06 2.95
CA LYS A 79 -9.77 -21.83 3.75
C LYS A 79 -9.04 -21.89 5.10
N GLU A 80 -9.06 -23.03 5.78
CA GLU A 80 -8.43 -23.18 7.10
C GLU A 80 -6.91 -23.12 7.03
N GLU A 81 -6.31 -23.88 6.11
CA GLU A 81 -4.86 -23.91 5.92
C GLU A 81 -4.34 -22.57 5.40
N SER A 82 -5.11 -21.93 4.52
CA SER A 82 -4.88 -20.55 4.09
C SER A 82 -4.82 -19.57 5.26
N ALA A 83 -5.78 -19.64 6.19
CA ALA A 83 -5.81 -18.77 7.36
C ALA A 83 -4.60 -19.02 8.29
N LYS A 84 -4.24 -20.29 8.53
CA LYS A 84 -3.07 -20.67 9.32
C LYS A 84 -1.77 -20.17 8.70
N LEU A 85 -1.62 -20.29 7.38
CA LEU A 85 -0.46 -19.82 6.65
C LEU A 85 -0.29 -18.30 6.81
N VAL A 86 -1.35 -17.53 6.55
CA VAL A 86 -1.33 -16.07 6.70
C VAL A 86 -0.99 -15.67 8.13
N GLN A 87 -1.59 -16.32 9.14
CA GLN A 87 -1.28 -16.05 10.55
C GLN A 87 0.19 -16.34 10.88
N THR A 88 0.74 -17.43 10.34
CA THR A 88 2.13 -17.83 10.59
C THR A 88 3.11 -16.86 9.95
N ILE A 89 2.86 -16.46 8.69
CA ILE A 89 3.67 -15.44 8.00
C ILE A 89 3.63 -14.11 8.76
N GLY A 90 2.45 -13.68 9.20
CA GLY A 90 2.30 -12.44 9.99
C GLY A 90 3.14 -12.46 11.27
N LYS A 91 3.09 -13.55 12.04
CA LYS A 91 3.91 -13.72 13.25
C LYS A 91 5.42 -13.67 13.00
N PHE A 92 5.88 -14.07 11.82
CA PHE A 92 7.28 -13.96 11.44
C PHE A 92 7.65 -12.55 11.00
N ALA A 93 6.78 -11.88 10.23
CA ALA A 93 6.99 -10.51 9.81
C ALA A 93 7.11 -9.55 11.00
N ASP A 94 6.31 -9.72 12.06
CA ASP A 94 6.37 -8.88 13.28
C ASP A 94 7.67 -9.04 14.09
N LYS A 95 8.47 -10.07 13.81
CA LYS A 95 9.71 -10.39 14.53
C LYS A 95 10.98 -10.03 13.75
N LEU A 96 10.84 -9.57 12.50
CA LEU A 96 11.91 -9.10 11.63
C LEU A 96 12.02 -7.58 11.72
#